data_AF-A0A077GZW2-F1
#
_entry.id   AF-A0A077GZW2-F1
#
_cell.length_a   1.000
_cell.length_b   1.000
_cell.length_c   1.000
_cell.angle_alpha   90.00
_cell.angle_beta   90.00
_cell.angle_gamma   90.00
#
_symmetry.space_group_name_H-M   'P 1'
#
loop_
_entity.id
_entity.type
_entity.pdbx_description
1 polymer ?
#
loop_
_entity_poly.entity_id
_entity_poly.type
_entity_poly.pdbx_seq_one_letter_code
_entity_poly.pdbx_strand_id
1 'polypeptide(L)'
;YEEVIKKYRGEENFDHAAYDWRLHSGVTPVKDQKNCGSCWAFSSIGSVESQYAIRKNKLITLSEQELVDCSFKNYGCNGGLINNAFEDIIELGGICPDGDYPYVSDAPNLCNIDRCTEKYGIKNYLSVPDNKLKEALRFLGPISISVAVSDDFAFYKEGIFDGECGDELNHAVMLVGFGMKEIVNP
;
A
#
# COMPACT_ATOMS: atom_id res chain seq x y z
N TYR A 1 8.85 15.77 3.79
CA TYR A 1 7.45 15.92 3.33
C TYR A 1 7.22 17.30 2.73
N GLU A 2 7.42 18.38 3.51
CA GLU A 2 7.15 19.77 3.11
C GLU A 2 7.72 20.18 1.74
N GLU A 3 8.98 19.81 1.46
CA GLU A 3 9.59 20.10 0.16
C GLU A 3 8.91 19.37 -1.01
N VAL A 4 8.50 18.14 -0.79
CA VAL A 4 7.85 17.29 -1.81
C VAL A 4 6.44 17.79 -2.05
N ILE A 5 5.65 18.05 -1.00
CA ILE A 5 4.25 18.46 -1.17
C ILE A 5 4.14 19.79 -1.89
N LYS A 6 5.07 20.75 -1.65
CA LYS A 6 5.10 22.02 -2.38
C LYS A 6 5.16 21.84 -3.90
N LYS A 7 5.87 20.81 -4.38
CA LYS A 7 5.99 20.50 -5.82
C LYS A 7 4.69 19.96 -6.42
N TYR A 8 3.90 19.19 -5.66
CA TYR A 8 2.69 18.53 -6.17
C TYR A 8 1.40 19.33 -5.90
N ARG A 9 1.33 20.03 -4.77
CA ARG A 9 0.17 20.84 -4.36
C ARG A 9 0.21 22.26 -4.94
N GLY A 10 1.40 22.87 -5.02
CA GLY A 10 1.52 24.29 -5.30
C GLY A 10 0.82 25.13 -4.22
N GLU A 11 -0.06 26.04 -4.64
CA GLU A 11 -0.84 26.93 -3.75
C GLU A 11 -2.33 26.51 -3.65
N GLU A 12 -2.69 25.37 -4.24
CA GLU A 12 -4.09 24.94 -4.34
C GLU A 12 -4.65 24.57 -2.96
N ASN A 13 -5.85 25.07 -2.64
CA ASN A 13 -6.65 24.53 -1.55
C ASN A 13 -7.48 23.34 -2.06
N PHE A 14 -7.92 22.45 -1.18
CA PHE A 14 -8.69 21.28 -1.59
C PHE A 14 -9.88 21.02 -0.66
N ASP A 15 -10.90 20.39 -1.21
CA ASP A 15 -12.03 19.92 -0.41
C ASP A 15 -11.60 18.79 0.53
N HIS A 16 -11.90 18.96 1.81
CA HIS A 16 -11.58 17.99 2.85
C HIS A 16 -12.72 16.99 3.08
N ALA A 17 -13.86 17.13 2.40
CA ALA A 17 -15.00 16.23 2.54
C ALA A 17 -14.78 14.90 1.83
N ALA A 18 -14.41 14.91 0.54
CA ALA A 18 -14.26 13.67 -0.23
C ALA A 18 -13.19 13.74 -1.33
N TYR A 19 -12.41 12.67 -1.44
CA TYR A 19 -11.56 12.36 -2.59
C TYR A 19 -11.24 10.86 -2.59
N ASP A 20 -11.44 10.16 -3.71
CA ASP A 20 -11.36 8.70 -3.79
C ASP A 20 -10.55 8.25 -5.02
N TRP A 21 -9.36 7.69 -4.80
CA TRP A 21 -8.49 7.23 -5.89
C TRP A 21 -9.08 6.08 -6.71
N ARG A 22 -10.06 5.34 -6.19
CA ARG A 22 -10.77 4.30 -6.94
C ARG A 22 -11.50 4.88 -8.16
N LEU A 23 -11.90 6.15 -8.08
CA LEU A 23 -12.59 6.87 -9.15
C LEU A 23 -11.65 7.66 -10.07
N HIS A 24 -10.35 7.66 -9.78
CA HIS A 24 -9.35 8.48 -10.46
C HIS A 24 -8.15 7.66 -10.95
N SER A 25 -8.39 6.41 -11.37
CA SER A 25 -7.38 5.50 -11.92
C SER A 25 -6.14 5.34 -11.03
N GLY A 26 -6.33 5.40 -9.71
CA GLY A 26 -5.22 5.35 -8.74
C GLY A 26 -5.22 4.14 -7.83
N VAL A 27 -6.10 3.15 -8.05
CA VAL A 27 -6.20 1.94 -7.23
C VAL A 27 -6.27 0.72 -8.13
N THR A 28 -5.36 -0.23 -7.91
CA THR A 28 -5.36 -1.55 -8.56
C THR A 28 -6.30 -2.54 -7.86
N PRO A 29 -6.62 -3.69 -8.48
CA PRO A 29 -7.50 -4.69 -7.85
C PRO A 29 -7.00 -5.14 -6.47
N VAL A 30 -7.94 -5.39 -5.55
CA VAL A 30 -7.64 -5.98 -4.25
C VAL A 30 -7.07 -7.38 -4.44
N LYS A 31 -6.04 -7.73 -3.66
CA LYS A 31 -5.41 -9.06 -3.62
C LYS A 31 -5.63 -9.72 -2.24
N ASP A 32 -5.24 -10.99 -2.12
CA ASP A 32 -5.42 -11.80 -0.92
C ASP A 32 -4.08 -12.39 -0.43
N GLN A 33 -3.65 -11.99 0.77
CA GLN A 33 -2.42 -12.49 1.40
C GLN A 33 -2.57 -13.92 1.96
N LYS A 34 -3.80 -14.44 2.07
CA LYS A 34 -4.13 -15.74 2.64
C LYS A 34 -3.55 -15.89 4.06
N ASN A 35 -3.16 -17.11 4.43
CA ASN A 35 -2.63 -17.44 5.75
C ASN A 35 -1.11 -17.18 5.85
N CYS A 36 -0.68 -15.96 5.54
CA CYS A 36 0.72 -15.53 5.62
C CYS A 36 0.76 -14.08 6.12
N GLY A 37 1.57 -13.78 7.14
CA GLY A 37 1.75 -12.44 7.71
C GLY A 37 2.54 -11.48 6.82
N SER A 38 2.14 -11.36 5.56
CA SER A 38 2.82 -10.61 4.51
C SER A 38 2.12 -9.30 4.12
N CYS A 39 1.18 -8.82 4.94
CA CYS A 39 0.46 -7.55 4.72
C CYS A 39 1.39 -6.36 4.41
N TRP A 40 2.58 -6.34 5.01
CA TRP A 40 3.62 -5.35 4.76
C TRP A 40 4.05 -5.31 3.28
N ALA A 41 4.14 -6.46 2.62
CA ALA A 41 4.48 -6.58 1.21
C ALA A 41 3.32 -6.09 0.34
N PHE A 42 2.09 -6.55 0.59
CA PHE A 42 0.89 -6.12 -0.13
C PHE A 42 0.63 -4.62 -0.04
N SER A 43 0.72 -4.06 1.17
CA SER A 43 0.56 -2.61 1.39
C SER A 43 1.60 -1.82 0.61
N SER A 44 2.87 -2.23 0.65
CA SER A 44 3.96 -1.52 -0.01
C SER A 44 3.86 -1.62 -1.53
N ILE A 45 3.64 -2.82 -2.07
CA ILE A 45 3.48 -3.07 -3.50
C ILE A 45 2.27 -2.33 -4.05
N GLY A 46 1.12 -2.40 -3.40
CA GLY A 46 -0.08 -1.70 -3.88
C GLY A 46 0.12 -0.18 -3.97
N SER A 47 0.89 0.43 -3.06
CA SER A 47 1.27 1.85 -3.17
C SER A 47 2.16 2.13 -4.37
N VAL A 48 3.09 1.22 -4.71
CA VAL A 48 3.91 1.33 -5.92
C VAL A 48 3.04 1.20 -7.17
N GLU A 49 2.20 0.17 -7.26
CA GLU A 49 1.26 -0.04 -8.36
C GLU A 49 0.39 1.20 -8.60
N SER A 50 -0.15 1.78 -7.52
CA SER A 50 -0.94 3.02 -7.56
C SER A 50 -0.14 4.20 -8.13
N GLN A 51 1.13 4.36 -7.75
CA GLN A 51 1.97 5.43 -8.33
C GLN A 51 2.27 5.19 -9.82
N TYR A 52 2.41 3.95 -10.27
CA TYR A 52 2.55 3.64 -11.70
C TYR A 52 1.27 3.98 -12.47
N ALA A 53 0.10 3.66 -11.91
CA ALA A 53 -1.19 4.03 -12.50
C ALA A 53 -1.34 5.57 -12.59
N ILE A 54 -1.09 6.28 -11.49
CA ILE A 54 -1.29 7.75 -11.42
C ILE A 54 -0.27 8.52 -12.26
N ARG A 55 1.01 8.17 -12.16
CA ARG A 55 2.12 8.98 -12.72
C ARG A 55 2.53 8.58 -14.11
N LYS A 56 2.25 7.34 -14.52
CA LYS A 56 2.66 6.79 -15.82
C LYS A 56 1.49 6.24 -16.62
N ASN A 57 0.26 6.29 -16.12
CA ASN A 57 -0.91 5.69 -16.75
C ASN A 57 -0.68 4.23 -17.15
N LYS A 58 0.05 3.48 -16.29
CA LYS A 58 0.41 2.07 -16.52
C LYS A 58 -0.21 1.24 -15.40
N LEU A 59 -1.23 0.46 -15.75
CA LEU A 59 -1.83 -0.52 -14.86
C LEU A 59 -0.96 -1.77 -14.87
N ILE A 60 -0.36 -2.07 -13.72
CA ILE A 60 0.55 -3.20 -13.51
C ILE A 60 0.27 -3.81 -12.15
N THR A 61 0.37 -5.13 -12.06
CA THR A 61 0.36 -5.87 -10.80
C THR A 61 1.76 -6.47 -10.58
N LEU A 62 2.33 -6.22 -9.41
CA LEU A 62 3.70 -6.60 -9.06
C LEU A 62 3.71 -7.73 -8.05
N SER A 63 4.85 -8.44 -7.96
CA SER A 63 5.01 -9.62 -7.12
C SER A 63 5.25 -9.26 -5.66
N GLU A 64 4.25 -9.46 -4.82
CA GLU A 64 4.46 -9.51 -3.37
C GLU A 64 5.36 -10.67 -2.96
N GLN A 65 5.36 -11.78 -3.72
CA GLN A 65 6.18 -12.95 -3.42
C GLN A 65 7.67 -12.64 -3.52
N GLU A 66 8.10 -11.87 -4.53
CA GLU A 66 9.50 -11.48 -4.64
C GLU A 66 9.95 -10.70 -3.39
N LEU A 67 9.09 -9.83 -2.84
CA LEU A 67 9.40 -9.18 -1.56
C LEU A 67 9.42 -10.17 -0.39
N VAL A 68 8.43 -11.05 -0.28
CA VAL A 68 8.39 -12.06 0.79
C VAL A 68 9.66 -12.91 0.80
N ASP A 69 10.17 -13.27 -0.37
CA ASP A 69 11.33 -14.14 -0.51
C ASP A 69 12.68 -13.40 -0.42
N CYS A 70 12.76 -12.18 -0.96
CA CYS A 70 14.02 -11.47 -1.19
C CYS A 70 14.26 -10.27 -0.27
N SER A 71 13.27 -9.82 0.51
CA SER A 71 13.42 -8.71 1.43
C SER A 71 14.09 -9.15 2.74
N PHE A 72 15.41 -9.04 2.80
CA PHE A 72 16.20 -9.49 3.95
C PHE A 72 16.10 -8.58 5.18
N LYS A 73 15.54 -7.38 5.06
CA LYS A 73 15.20 -6.52 6.22
C LYS A 73 13.85 -6.88 6.85
N ASN A 74 13.08 -7.75 6.20
CA ASN A 74 11.79 -8.25 6.68
C ASN A 74 11.85 -9.76 6.93
N TYR A 75 10.77 -10.34 7.45
CA TYR A 75 10.74 -11.71 7.95
C TYR A 75 9.72 -12.58 7.19
N GLY A 76 9.51 -12.30 5.90
CA GLY A 76 8.60 -13.05 5.04
C GLY A 76 7.17 -13.09 5.60
N CYS A 77 6.63 -14.31 5.77
CA CYS A 77 5.31 -14.53 6.37
C CYS A 77 5.23 -14.27 7.87
N ASN A 78 6.34 -13.96 8.55
CA ASN A 78 6.37 -13.67 9.99
C ASN A 78 6.33 -12.17 10.29
N GLY A 79 5.97 -11.34 9.31
CA GLY A 79 5.85 -9.90 9.46
C GLY A 79 7.01 -9.11 8.86
N GLY A 80 6.86 -7.78 8.92
CA GLY A 80 7.76 -6.84 8.29
C GLY A 80 7.27 -5.40 8.46
N LEU A 81 8.12 -4.46 8.06
CA LEU A 81 7.87 -3.03 8.15
C LEU A 81 7.80 -2.42 6.75
N ILE A 82 6.88 -1.46 6.57
CA ILE A 82 6.63 -0.78 5.29
C ILE A 82 7.89 -0.06 4.78
N ASN A 83 8.63 0.63 5.65
CA ASN A 83 9.85 1.33 5.27
C ASN A 83 10.97 0.36 4.84
N ASN A 84 11.14 -0.77 5.55
CA ASN A 84 12.09 -1.81 5.18
C ASN A 84 11.76 -2.40 3.80
N ALA A 85 10.47 -2.58 3.51
CA ALA A 85 10.02 -3.05 2.20
C ALA A 85 10.40 -2.07 1.09
N PHE A 86 10.15 -0.77 1.27
CA PHE A 86 10.54 0.23 0.27
C PHE A 86 12.07 0.33 0.08
N GLU A 87 12.85 0.18 1.15
CA GLU A 87 14.31 0.11 1.06
C GLU A 87 14.76 -1.10 0.23
N ASP A 88 14.20 -2.28 0.49
CA ASP A 88 14.56 -3.49 -0.24
C ASP A 88 14.08 -3.44 -1.71
N ILE A 89 12.93 -2.82 -2.03
CA ILE A 89 12.54 -2.57 -3.43
C ILE A 89 13.61 -1.76 -4.17
N ILE A 90 14.23 -0.78 -3.52
CA ILE A 90 15.29 0.05 -4.10
C ILE A 90 16.56 -0.79 -4.28
N GLU A 91 16.97 -1.54 -3.26
CA GLU A 91 18.17 -2.39 -3.31
C GLU A 91 18.08 -3.52 -4.34
N LEU A 92 16.90 -4.10 -4.52
CA LEU A 92 16.62 -5.15 -5.52
C LEU A 92 16.56 -4.61 -6.96
N GLY A 93 16.58 -3.28 -7.15
CA GLY A 93 16.42 -2.65 -8.46
C GLY A 93 15.00 -2.73 -9.02
N GLY A 94 14.01 -2.88 -8.13
CA GLY A 94 12.60 -3.06 -8.47
C GLY A 94 12.12 -4.50 -8.37
N ILE A 95 10.84 -4.68 -8.68
CA ILE A 95 10.10 -5.93 -8.49
C ILE A 95 9.50 -6.38 -9.83
N CYS A 96 9.44 -7.69 -10.04
CA CYS A 96 8.84 -8.35 -11.18
C CYS A 96 7.31 -8.19 -11.17
N PRO A 97 6.66 -8.27 -12.34
CA PRO A 97 5.23 -8.53 -12.43
C PRO A 97 4.84 -9.82 -11.70
N ASP A 98 3.66 -9.84 -11.09
CA ASP A 98 3.15 -11.06 -10.42
C ASP A 98 2.87 -12.22 -11.39
N GLY A 99 2.63 -11.94 -12.67
CA GLY A 99 2.54 -12.97 -13.71
C GLY A 99 3.82 -13.78 -13.91
N ASP A 100 4.99 -13.16 -13.71
CA ASP A 100 6.31 -13.82 -13.85
C ASP A 100 6.78 -14.44 -12.52
N TYR A 101 6.37 -13.84 -11.41
CA TYR A 101 6.66 -14.30 -10.04
C TYR A 101 5.37 -14.37 -9.21
N PRO A 102 4.56 -15.44 -9.36
CA PRO A 102 3.26 -15.55 -8.70
C PRO A 102 3.34 -15.70 -7.18
N TYR A 103 2.30 -15.22 -6.49
CA TYR A 103 2.15 -15.36 -5.04
C TYR A 103 1.71 -16.76 -4.63
N VAL A 104 2.50 -17.38 -3.74
CA VAL A 104 2.30 -18.74 -3.21
C VAL A 104 2.08 -18.77 -1.70
N SER A 105 1.96 -17.60 -1.05
CA SER A 105 1.69 -17.46 0.38
C SER A 105 2.79 -18.08 1.25
N ASP A 106 2.44 -18.95 2.20
CA ASP A 106 3.35 -19.62 3.12
C ASP A 106 4.06 -20.85 2.54
N ALA A 107 3.76 -21.21 1.28
CA ALA A 107 4.47 -22.29 0.61
C ALA A 107 5.96 -21.91 0.46
N PRO A 108 6.90 -22.80 0.83
CA PRO A 108 8.32 -22.53 0.68
C PRO A 108 8.67 -22.18 -0.76
N ASN A 109 9.27 -21.00 -0.94
CA ASN A 109 9.80 -20.54 -2.22
C ASN A 109 11.19 -19.92 -1.99
N LEU A 110 12.01 -19.92 -3.04
CA LEU A 110 13.36 -19.35 -2.98
C LEU A 110 13.39 -18.04 -3.74
N CYS A 111 14.06 -17.04 -3.17
CA CYS A 111 14.33 -15.79 -3.84
C CYS A 111 15.03 -16.04 -5.17
N ASN A 112 14.42 -15.55 -6.26
CA ASN A 112 15.02 -15.54 -7.58
C ASN A 112 14.69 -14.22 -8.29
N ILE A 113 15.66 -13.30 -8.28
CA ILE A 113 15.49 -11.95 -8.84
C ILE A 113 15.44 -11.92 -10.36
N ASP A 114 15.78 -13.00 -11.06
CA ASP A 114 15.87 -13.06 -12.53
C ASP A 114 14.64 -13.76 -13.17
N ARG A 115 13.52 -13.83 -12.45
CA ARG A 115 12.27 -14.46 -12.96
C ARG A 115 11.56 -13.65 -14.04
N CYS A 116 11.89 -12.39 -14.21
CA CYS A 116 11.32 -11.50 -15.22
C CYS A 116 12.42 -10.70 -15.94
N THR A 117 12.11 -10.20 -17.13
CA THR A 117 13.04 -9.37 -17.91
C THR A 117 12.92 -7.88 -17.60
N GLU A 118 11.71 -7.38 -17.31
CA GLU A 118 11.45 -5.98 -16.95
C GLU A 118 11.03 -5.90 -15.49
N LYS A 119 11.74 -5.08 -14.70
CA LYS A 119 11.42 -4.79 -13.30
C LYS A 119 10.84 -3.39 -13.12
N TYR A 120 10.05 -3.25 -12.07
CA TYR A 120 9.35 -2.02 -11.72
C TYR A 120 9.84 -1.53 -10.37
N GLY A 121 10.69 -0.50 -10.40
CA GLY A 121 11.27 0.11 -9.20
C GLY A 121 10.61 1.42 -8.78
N ILE A 122 10.98 1.86 -7.59
CA ILE A 122 10.77 3.23 -7.10
C ILE A 122 12.10 3.97 -7.03
N LYS A 123 12.06 5.30 -7.04
CA LYS A 123 13.27 6.11 -6.87
C LYS A 123 13.60 6.36 -5.40
N ASN A 124 12.57 6.57 -4.60
CA ASN A 124 12.64 6.83 -3.16
C ASN A 124 11.22 6.68 -2.57
N TYR A 125 11.11 6.70 -1.25
CA TYR A 125 9.86 6.77 -0.51
C TYR A 125 9.84 7.99 0.42
N LEU A 126 8.68 8.31 0.99
CA LEU A 126 8.51 9.49 1.85
C LEU A 126 7.62 9.15 3.04
N SER A 127 8.07 9.52 4.25
CA SER A 127 7.22 9.50 5.44
C SER A 127 6.25 10.69 5.44
N VAL A 128 4.97 10.39 5.66
CA VAL A 128 3.88 11.38 5.73
C VAL A 128 3.60 11.69 7.20
N PRO A 129 3.60 12.98 7.62
CA PRO A 129 3.19 13.34 8.97
C PRO A 129 1.74 12.92 9.25
N ASP A 130 1.46 12.47 10.47
CA ASP A 130 0.15 11.99 10.91
C ASP A 130 -1.00 13.01 10.68
N ASN A 131 -0.69 14.29 10.78
CA ASN A 131 -1.62 15.39 10.60
C ASN A 131 -1.76 15.86 9.13
N LYS A 132 -1.14 15.17 8.17
CA LYS A 132 -1.13 15.55 6.73
C LYS A 132 -1.76 14.51 5.80
N LEU A 133 -2.41 13.46 6.34
CA LEU A 133 -2.91 12.33 5.54
C LEU A 133 -3.84 12.74 4.38
N LYS A 134 -4.84 13.62 4.61
CA LYS A 134 -5.75 14.06 3.53
C LYS A 134 -5.05 14.84 2.42
N GLU A 135 -4.09 15.70 2.79
CA GLU A 135 -3.29 16.47 1.83
C GLU A 135 -2.39 15.54 1.01
N ALA A 136 -1.69 14.63 1.68
CA ALA A 136 -0.85 13.64 1.03
C ALA A 136 -1.65 12.76 0.07
N LEU A 137 -2.82 12.26 0.49
CA LEU A 137 -3.72 11.50 -0.39
C LEU A 137 -4.11 12.28 -1.62
N ARG A 138 -4.54 13.54 -1.46
CA ARG A 138 -5.08 14.35 -2.55
C ARG A 138 -4.05 14.66 -3.63
N PHE A 139 -2.80 14.92 -3.25
CA PHE A 139 -1.77 15.44 -4.16
C PHE A 139 -0.65 14.44 -4.48
N LEU A 140 -0.34 13.51 -3.57
CA LEU A 140 0.72 12.52 -3.75
C LEU A 140 0.18 11.17 -4.22
N GLY A 141 -0.91 10.68 -3.63
CA GLY A 141 -1.53 9.40 -3.99
C GLY A 141 -1.83 8.51 -2.77
N PRO A 142 -2.26 7.26 -3.01
CA PRO A 142 -2.45 6.27 -1.94
C PRO A 142 -1.21 6.06 -1.08
N ILE A 143 -1.43 5.71 0.19
CA ILE A 143 -0.40 5.66 1.23
C ILE A 143 -0.41 4.29 1.92
N SER A 144 0.74 3.63 2.01
CA SER A 144 0.94 2.47 2.88
C SER A 144 0.98 2.92 4.33
N ILE A 145 0.10 2.37 5.18
CA ILE A 145 -0.03 2.74 6.59
C ILE A 145 -0.10 1.50 7.49
N SER A 146 0.30 1.65 8.75
CA SER A 146 0.04 0.68 9.81
C SER A 146 -1.30 0.97 10.50
N VAL A 147 -1.94 -0.08 11.00
CA VAL A 147 -3.19 -0.02 11.75
C VAL A 147 -3.21 -1.12 12.83
N ALA A 148 -3.92 -0.87 13.93
CA ALA A 148 -4.16 -1.83 14.99
C ALA A 148 -5.55 -2.46 14.78
N VAL A 149 -5.59 -3.72 14.37
CA VAL A 149 -6.84 -4.46 14.12
C VAL A 149 -7.13 -5.45 15.25
N SER A 150 -8.43 -5.62 15.55
CA SER A 150 -8.99 -6.65 16.43
C SER A 150 -9.71 -7.72 15.61
N ASP A 151 -10.25 -8.73 16.28
CA ASP A 151 -11.07 -9.77 15.64
C ASP A 151 -12.35 -9.20 14.98
N ASP A 152 -12.91 -8.11 15.52
CA ASP A 152 -14.09 -7.45 14.95
C ASP A 152 -13.84 -7.00 13.50
N PHE A 153 -12.58 -6.62 13.19
CA PHE A 153 -12.18 -6.20 11.85
C PHE A 153 -12.36 -7.32 10.81
N ALA A 154 -12.19 -8.59 11.20
CA ALA A 154 -12.39 -9.73 10.32
C ALA A 154 -13.87 -9.98 9.98
N PHE A 155 -14.79 -9.52 10.85
CA PHE A 155 -16.23 -9.67 10.66
C PHE A 155 -16.90 -8.46 10.01
N TYR A 156 -16.15 -7.39 9.73
CA TYR A 156 -16.63 -6.21 9.03
C TYR A 156 -17.20 -6.57 7.64
N LYS A 157 -18.32 -5.95 7.26
CA LYS A 157 -19.03 -6.23 5.99
C LYS A 157 -19.33 -4.97 5.18
N GLU A 158 -19.83 -3.92 5.83
CA GLU A 158 -20.24 -2.69 5.16
C GLU A 158 -20.32 -1.51 6.15
N GLY A 159 -20.39 -0.28 5.61
CA GLY A 159 -20.63 0.93 6.39
C GLY A 159 -19.35 1.60 6.91
N ILE A 160 -19.47 2.26 8.06
CA ILE A 160 -18.33 2.82 8.81
C ILE A 160 -18.08 1.85 9.95
N PHE A 161 -16.85 1.33 10.05
CA PHE A 161 -16.46 0.40 11.11
C PHE A 161 -16.55 1.08 12.49
N ASP A 162 -17.24 0.43 13.42
CA ASP A 162 -17.47 0.87 14.81
C ASP A 162 -17.10 -0.21 15.86
N GLY A 163 -16.39 -1.27 15.43
CA GLY A 163 -15.87 -2.31 16.32
C GLY A 163 -14.62 -1.90 17.10
N GLU A 164 -14.08 -2.83 17.88
CA GLU A 164 -12.91 -2.57 18.73
C GLU A 164 -11.62 -2.38 17.92
N CYS A 165 -10.72 -1.52 18.41
CA CYS A 165 -9.34 -1.45 17.90
C CYS A 165 -8.48 -2.54 18.53
N GLY A 166 -7.37 -2.91 17.86
CA GLY A 166 -6.33 -3.72 18.49
C GLY A 166 -5.50 -2.92 19.52
N ASP A 167 -4.79 -3.63 20.40
CA ASP A 167 -3.95 -3.03 21.45
C ASP A 167 -2.70 -2.34 20.90
N GLU A 168 -2.14 -2.86 19.81
CA GLU A 168 -0.93 -2.37 19.16
C GLU A 168 -1.02 -2.47 17.63
N LEU A 169 -0.17 -1.71 16.92
CA LEU A 169 -0.09 -1.77 15.46
C LEU A 169 0.37 -3.16 15.02
N ASN A 170 -0.49 -3.90 14.32
CA ASN A 170 -0.28 -5.30 13.97
C ASN A 170 -0.56 -5.62 12.49
N HIS A 171 -1.03 -4.65 11.71
CA HIS A 171 -1.37 -4.85 10.31
C HIS A 171 -0.98 -3.67 9.42
N ALA A 172 -0.68 -3.93 8.16
CA ALA A 172 -0.34 -2.92 7.16
C ALA A 172 -1.37 -2.93 6.03
N VAL A 173 -1.92 -1.74 5.71
CA VAL A 173 -2.98 -1.56 4.71
C VAL A 173 -2.68 -0.35 3.82
N MET A 174 -3.55 -0.08 2.86
CA MET A 174 -3.48 1.13 2.04
C MET A 174 -4.60 2.09 2.38
N LEU A 175 -4.23 3.35 2.58
CA LEU A 175 -5.18 4.46 2.60
C LEU A 175 -5.35 4.95 1.16
N VAL A 176 -6.57 4.88 0.62
CA VAL A 176 -6.87 5.17 -0.81
C VAL A 176 -7.75 6.40 -1.03
N GLY A 177 -8.19 7.05 0.04
CA GLY A 177 -9.07 8.22 -0.05
C GLY A 177 -9.71 8.57 1.28
N PHE A 178 -10.64 9.52 1.22
CA PHE A 178 -11.49 9.92 2.32
C PHE A 178 -12.87 10.30 1.77
N GLY A 179 -13.90 10.20 2.59
CA GLY A 179 -15.26 10.53 2.20
C GLY A 179 -16.13 10.89 3.40
N MET A 180 -17.29 11.47 3.11
CA MET A 180 -18.31 11.82 4.08
C MET A 180 -19.66 11.37 3.54
N LYS A 181 -20.50 10.84 4.43
CA LYS A 181 -21.89 10.52 4.15
C LYS A 181 -22.74 11.15 5.25
N GLU A 182 -23.67 12.02 4.87
CA GLU A 182 -24.64 12.57 5.80
C GLU A 182 -25.64 11.46 6.16
N ILE A 183 -25.75 11.16 7.46
CA ILE A 183 -26.66 10.14 7.98
C ILE A 183 -27.80 10.87 8.67
N VAL A 184 -28.96 10.91 8.02
CA VAL A 184 -30.19 11.42 8.61
C VAL A 184 -30.88 10.24 9.29
N ASN A 185 -30.86 10.21 10.62
CA ASN A 185 -31.66 9.24 11.37
C ASN A 185 -33.14 9.67 11.27
N PRO A 186 -34.03 8.82 10.72
CA PRO A 186 -35.47 9.10 10.68
C PRO A 186 -36.12 9.03 12.07
#